data_AF-A0A9P0PDQ9-F1
#
_entry.id   AF-A0A9P0PDQ9-F1
#
_cell.length_a   1.000
_cell.length_b   1.000
_cell.length_c   1.000
_cell.angle_alpha   90.00
_cell.angle_beta   90.00
_cell.angle_gamma   90.00
#
_symmetry.space_group_name_H-M   'P 1'
#
loop_
_entity.id
_entity.type
_entity.pdbx_description
1 polymer ?
#
loop_
_entity_poly.entity_id
_entity_poly.type
_entity_poly.pdbx_seq_one_letter_code
_entity_poly.pdbx_strand_id
1 'polypeptide(L)' 'MYRYYNEQADSWIVSHRGQTVSLKNVPELVRLAYVRAFTPSNITKGFSTTGIHPFNPHLFEDLDFTNRPNQEFFII' A
#
# COMPACT_ATOMS: atom_id res chain seq x y z
N MET A 1 -4.40 0.42 -0.64
CA MET A 1 -5.18 1.65 -0.44
C MET A 1 -4.60 2.84 -1.21
N TYR A 2 -3.35 3.26 -0.93
CA TYR A 2 -2.70 4.41 -1.57
C TYR A 2 -2.88 4.50 -3.10
N ARG A 3 -2.54 3.42 -3.83
CA ARG A 3 -2.73 3.34 -5.29
C ARG A 3 -4.16 3.70 -5.73
N TYR A 4 -5.16 3.11 -5.08
CA TYR A 4 -6.56 3.35 -5.44
C TYR A 4 -7.01 4.77 -5.11
N TYR A 5 -6.51 5.36 -4.02
CA TYR A 5 -6.78 6.76 -3.70
C TYR A 5 -6.21 7.69 -4.78
N ASN A 6 -4.96 7.48 -5.20
CA ASN A 6 -4.34 8.27 -6.27
C ASN A 6 -5.14 8.15 -7.57
N GLU A 7 -5.58 6.94 -7.94
CA GLU A 7 -6.46 6.76 -9.12
C GLU A 7 -7.76 7.56 -9.02
N GLN A 8 -8.38 7.65 -7.83
CA GLN A 8 -9.57 8.47 -7.63
C GLN A 8 -9.26 9.97 -7.68
N ALA A 9 -8.15 10.40 -7.07
CA ALA A 9 -7.71 11.79 -7.09
C ALA A 9 -7.38 12.25 -8.52
N ASP A 10 -6.68 11.44 -9.30
CA ASP A 10 -6.34 11.73 -10.69
C ASP A 10 -7.62 11.87 -11.54
N SER A 11 -8.57 10.93 -11.38
CA SER A 11 -9.88 10.99 -12.04
C SER A 11 -10.67 12.23 -11.64
N TRP A 12 -10.59 12.65 -10.38
CA TRP A 12 -11.24 13.86 -9.89
C TRP A 12 -10.64 15.12 -10.52
N ILE A 13 -9.30 15.21 -10.60
CA ILE A 13 -8.60 16.36 -11.20
C ILE A 13 -8.96 16.51 -12.70
N VAL A 14 -9.04 15.39 -13.42
CA VAL A 14 -9.45 15.40 -14.84
C VAL A 14 -10.88 15.92 -15.02
N SER A 15 -11.78 15.57 -14.10
CA SER A 15 -13.20 16.00 -14.12
C SER A 15 -13.44 17.40 -13.56
N HIS A 16 -12.52 17.93 -12.75
CA HIS A 16 -12.63 19.25 -12.09
C HIS A 16 -11.44 20.14 -12.46
N ARG A 17 -11.28 20.44 -13.75
CA ARG A 17 -10.13 21.21 -14.25
C ARG A 17 -10.03 22.60 -13.60
N GLY A 18 -8.79 22.98 -13.27
CA GLY A 18 -8.50 24.27 -12.61
C GLY A 18 -8.82 24.30 -11.12
N GLN A 19 -9.34 23.20 -10.55
CA GLN A 19 -9.58 23.07 -9.11
C GLN A 19 -8.52 22.19 -8.47
N THR A 20 -8.20 22.49 -7.21
CA THR A 20 -7.29 21.69 -6.39
C THR A 20 -8.09 20.77 -5.48
N VAL A 21 -7.63 19.53 -5.32
CA VAL A 21 -8.19 18.60 -4.33
C VAL A 21 -8.00 19.22 -2.93
N SER A 22 -9.10 19.45 -2.23
CA SER A 22 -9.08 19.98 -0.86
C SER A 22 -9.36 18.88 0.17
N LEU A 23 -9.13 19.18 1.45
CA LEU A 23 -9.45 18.28 2.55
C LEU A 23 -10.93 17.82 2.54
N LYS A 24 -11.85 18.67 2.05
CA LYS A 24 -13.28 18.34 1.94
C LYS A 24 -13.57 17.21 0.95
N ASN A 25 -12.69 17.01 -0.02
CA ASN A 25 -12.84 15.99 -1.08
C ASN A 25 -12.29 14.63 -0.61
N VAL A 26 -11.36 14.64 0.35
CA VAL A 26 -10.65 13.43 0.83
C VAL A 26 -11.62 12.32 1.29
N PRO A 27 -12.68 12.59 2.08
CA PRO A 27 -13.60 11.53 2.52
C PRO A 27 -14.23 10.78 1.35
N GLU A 28 -14.63 11.48 0.30
CA GLU A 28 -15.28 10.87 -0.87
C GLU A 28 -14.27 10.06 -1.70
N LEU A 29 -13.07 10.62 -1.95
CA LEU A 29 -12.02 9.91 -2.67
C LEU A 29 -11.56 8.64 -1.91
N VAL A 30 -11.46 8.74 -0.58
CA VAL A 30 -11.18 7.60 0.30
C VAL A 30 -12.30 6.57 0.23
N ARG A 31 -13.58 6.98 0.29
CA ARG A 31 -14.74 6.09 0.18
C ARG A 31 -14.71 5.27 -1.11
N LEU A 32 -14.47 5.93 -2.24
CA LEU A 32 -14.39 5.30 -3.56
C LEU A 32 -13.18 4.34 -3.65
N ALA A 33 -12.03 4.75 -3.13
CA ALA A 33 -10.83 3.91 -3.10
C ALA A 33 -10.96 2.71 -2.14
N TYR A 34 -11.69 2.87 -1.03
CA TYR A 34 -11.85 1.86 0.01
C TYR A 34 -12.46 0.58 -0.54
N VAL A 35 -13.56 0.69 -1.30
CA VAL A 35 -14.27 -0.47 -1.87
C VAL A 35 -13.36 -1.29 -2.79
N ARG A 36 -12.45 -0.63 -3.53
CA ARG A 36 -11.48 -1.31 -4.42
C ARG A 36 -10.25 -1.84 -3.68
N ALA A 37 -9.86 -1.17 -2.59
CA ALA A 37 -8.70 -1.54 -1.81
C ALA A 37 -8.96 -2.75 -0.90
N PHE A 38 -10.09 -2.76 -0.20
CA PHE A 38 -10.42 -3.74 0.85
C PHE A 38 -11.27 -4.89 0.32
N THR A 39 -10.82 -5.52 -0.77
CA THR A 39 -11.43 -6.75 -1.28
C THR A 39 -10.83 -7.98 -0.59
N PRO A 40 -11.56 -9.11 -0.50
CA PRO A 40 -11.01 -10.35 0.05
C PRO A 40 -9.70 -10.76 -0.61
N SER A 41 -9.58 -10.62 -1.93
CA SER A 41 -8.34 -10.95 -2.64
C SER A 41 -7.16 -10.08 -2.20
N ASN A 42 -7.34 -8.76 -2.04
CA ASN A 42 -6.26 -7.88 -1.58
C ASN A 42 -5.89 -8.15 -0.12
N ILE A 43 -6.89 -8.41 0.74
CA ILE A 43 -6.69 -8.72 2.16
C ILE A 43 -5.93 -10.04 2.31
N THR A 44 -6.37 -11.10 1.63
CA THR A 44 -5.69 -12.40 1.64
C THR A 44 -4.28 -12.31 1.08
N LYS A 45 -4.05 -11.53 0.02
CA LYS A 45 -2.68 -11.28 -0.48
C LYS A 45 -1.81 -10.62 0.59
N GLY A 46 -2.33 -9.66 1.34
CA GLY A 46 -1.62 -9.05 2.46
C GLY A 46 -1.18 -10.10 3.50
N PHE A 47 -2.10 -10.95 3.95
CA PHE A 47 -1.76 -12.04 4.87
C PHE A 47 -0.82 -13.10 4.28
N SER A 48 -0.85 -13.30 2.97
CA SER A 48 0.05 -14.25 2.31
C SER A 48 1.50 -13.74 2.35
N THR A 49 1.72 -12.43 2.29
CA THR A 49 3.08 -11.85 2.37
C THR A 49 3.73 -11.99 3.74
N THR A 50 2.96 -12.33 4.78
CA THR A 50 3.47 -12.59 6.13
C THR A 50 3.47 -14.08 6.47
N GLY A 51 2.96 -14.94 5.58
CA GLY A 51 2.87 -16.38 5.81
C GLY A 51 1.76 -16.76 6.80
N ILE A 52 0.89 -15.82 7.16
CA ILE A 52 -0.22 -16.06 8.09
C ILE A 52 -1.37 -16.77 7.38
N HIS A 53 -1.75 -16.30 6.18
CA HIS A 53 -2.84 -16.90 5.42
C HIS A 53 -2.65 -16.79 3.90
N PRO A 54 -2.57 -17.92 3.16
CA PRO A 54 -2.48 -19.27 3.69
C PRO A 54 -1.23 -19.43 4.58
N PHE A 55 -1.32 -20.29 5.59
CA PHE A 55 -0.22 -20.49 6.52
C PHE A 55 0.99 -21.07 5.79
N ASN A 56 2.14 -20.40 5.87
CA ASN A 56 3.39 -20.84 5.29
C ASN A 56 4.56 -20.58 6.28
N PRO A 57 4.99 -21.60 7.05
CA PRO A 57 6.07 -21.46 8.02
C PRO A 57 7.46 -21.38 7.36
N HIS A 58 7.56 -21.66 6.07
CA HIS A 58 8.81 -21.62 5.29
C HIS A 58 8.88 -20.36 4.42
N LEU A 59 8.09 -19.33 4.73
CA LEU A 59 8.09 -18.10 3.95
C LEU A 59 9.39 -17.30 4.10
N PHE A 60 9.97 -17.32 5.29
CA PHE A 60 11.21 -16.60 5.61
C PHE A 60 12.36 -17.58 5.76
N GLU A 61 13.53 -17.21 5.26
CA GLU A 61 14.78 -17.94 5.41
C GLU A 61 15.60 -17.36 6.58
N ASP A 62 16.58 -18.11 7.11
CA ASP A 62 17.42 -17.63 8.23
C ASP A 62 18.15 -16.30 7.90
N LEU A 63 18.45 -16.08 6.61
CA LEU A 63 19.04 -14.84 6.11
C LEU A 63 18.13 -13.62 6.29
N ASP A 64 16.81 -13.79 6.30
CA ASP A 64 15.84 -12.70 6.52
C ASP A 64 15.89 -12.17 7.96
N PHE A 65 16.35 -12.99 8.91
CA PHE A 65 16.51 -12.64 10.32
C PHE A 65 17.95 -12.33 10.71
N THR A 66 18.90 -12.46 9.77
CA THR A 66 20.31 -12.19 10.05
C THR A 66 20.51 -10.70 10.27
N ASN A 67 21.02 -10.36 11.45
CA ASN A 67 21.38 -8.99 11.78
C ASN A 67 22.51 -8.55 10.84
N ARG A 68 22.24 -7.66 9.88
CA ARG A 68 23.30 -7.12 9.04
C ARG A 68 24.23 -6.31 9.95
N PRO A 69 25.48 -6.73 10.19
CA PRO A 69 26.41 -5.88 10.92
C PRO A 69 26.56 -4.61 10.10
N ASN A 70 26.19 -3.50 10.75
CA ASN A 70 26.40 -2.11 10.38
C ASN A 70 26.98 -1.95 8.98
N GLN A 71 26.15 -1.53 8.02
CA GLN A 71 26.63 -0.92 6.80
C GLN A 71 27.32 0.39 7.22
N GLU A 72 28.56 0.28 7.70
CA GLU A 72 29.43 1.42 7.92
C GLU A 72 29.48 2.14 6.59
N PHE A 73 28.95 3.35 6.61
CA PHE A 73 29.07 4.31 5.56
C PHE A 73 30.57 4.58 5.35
N PHE A 74 31.23 3.76 4.52
CA PHE A 74 32.40 4.21 3.79
C PHE A 74 31.90 5.09 2.66
N ILE A 75 31.46 6.30 3.03
CA ILE A 75 31.56 7.44 2.13
C ILE A 75 33.04 7.81 2.14
N ILE A 76 33.75 7.38 1.09
CA ILE A 76 34.85 8.14 0.51
C ILE A 76 34.35 8.71 -0.81
#